data_AF-A0A7S3TXS9-F1
#
_entry.id   AF-A0A7S3TXS9-F1
#
_cell.length_a   1.000
_cell.length_b   1.000
_cell.length_c   1.000
_cell.angle_alpha   90.00
_cell.angle_beta   90.00
_cell.angle_gamma   90.00
#
_symmetry.space_group_name_H-M   'P 1'
#
loop_
_entity.id
_entity.type
_entity.pdbx_description
1 polymer ?
#
loop_
_entity_poly.entity_id
_entity_poly.type
_entity_poly.pdbx_seq_one_letter_code
_entity_poly.pdbx_strand_id
1 'polypeptide(L)'
;SPPPSPPPSPPAAPVEFLVTVGGGSWPSDVSWNLTCSGALIGSGGAPYSGTLSAPPGECTLDMYDSYGDGWNGDQWEGAGNTFTLDSGSSGSATFTLAPLPPSSPQPPSQPPQPPLPGYCFATSAVASKAVVDVPKIVGGVPVNPARKYTWLV
;
A
#
# COMPACT_ATOMS: atom_id res chain seq x y z
N SER A 1 -36.34 3.46 31.72
CA SER A 1 -35.56 4.49 31.01
C SER A 1 -34.65 3.81 29.99
N PRO A 2 -34.53 4.30 28.75
CA PRO A 2 -33.52 3.80 27.83
C PRO A 2 -32.11 4.18 28.36
N PRO A 3 -31.06 3.41 28.02
CA PRO A 3 -29.70 3.79 28.35
C PRO A 3 -29.33 5.12 27.68
N PRO A 4 -28.47 5.94 28.31
CA PRO A 4 -27.94 7.14 27.66
C PRO A 4 -27.19 6.74 26.38
N SER A 5 -27.36 7.52 25.32
CA SER A 5 -26.60 7.35 24.08
C SER A 5 -25.10 7.39 24.38
N PRO A 6 -24.28 6.54 23.74
CA PRO A 6 -22.84 6.67 23.86
C PRO A 6 -22.41 8.08 23.39
N PRO A 7 -21.35 8.66 24.00
CA PRO A 7 -20.80 9.92 23.52
C PRO A 7 -20.39 9.78 22.03
N PRO A 8 -20.51 10.85 21.24
CA PRO A 8 -20.04 10.82 19.86
C PRO A 8 -18.55 10.47 19.82
N SER A 9 -18.16 9.56 18.93
CA SER A 9 -16.76 9.22 18.70
C SER A 9 -15.97 10.49 18.33
N PRO A 10 -14.73 10.65 18.82
CA PRO A 10 -13.87 11.76 18.40
C PRO A 10 -13.74 11.78 16.86
N PRO A 11 -13.63 12.97 16.23
CA PRO A 11 -13.30 13.08 14.82
C PRO A 11 -12.01 12.30 14.53
N ALA A 12 -12.01 11.48 13.49
CA ALA A 12 -10.82 10.75 13.09
C ALA A 12 -9.74 11.74 12.60
N ALA A 13 -8.50 11.54 13.03
CA ALA A 13 -7.37 12.34 12.57
C ALA A 13 -7.13 12.12 11.06
N PRO A 14 -6.64 13.13 10.33
CA PRO A 14 -6.29 12.96 8.92
C PRO A 14 -5.07 12.03 8.77
N VAL A 15 -5.04 11.30 7.66
CA VAL A 15 -3.99 10.34 7.29
C VAL A 15 -3.07 11.02 6.28
N GLU A 16 -1.77 11.03 6.56
CA GLU A 16 -0.74 11.51 5.64
C GLU A 16 -0.17 10.37 4.79
N PHE A 17 0.00 10.61 3.50
CA PHE A 17 0.59 9.64 2.57
C PHE A 17 1.39 10.35 1.48
N LEU A 18 2.43 9.68 1.00
CA LEU A 18 3.20 10.12 -0.16
C LEU A 18 2.41 9.80 -1.43
N VAL A 19 2.40 10.75 -2.35
CA VAL A 19 1.90 10.59 -3.71
C VAL A 19 3.03 10.81 -4.69
N THR A 20 3.19 9.88 -5.63
CA THR A 20 4.08 10.01 -6.78
C THR A 20 3.29 9.80 -8.06
N VAL A 21 3.58 10.61 -9.08
CA VAL A 21 2.97 10.46 -10.40
C VAL A 21 4.05 10.55 -11.46
N GLY A 22 4.12 9.55 -12.34
CA GLY A 22 5.12 9.49 -13.39
C GLY A 22 5.39 8.07 -13.86
N GLY A 23 6.55 7.88 -14.50
CA GLY A 23 7.05 6.57 -14.97
C GLY A 23 6.74 6.25 -16.43
N GLY A 24 5.91 7.05 -17.09
CA GLY A 24 5.52 6.89 -18.49
C GLY A 24 6.29 7.75 -19.46
N SER A 25 5.78 7.80 -20.69
CA SER A 25 6.44 8.46 -21.82
C SER A 25 5.92 9.87 -22.09
N TRP A 26 4.75 10.25 -21.55
CA TRP A 26 4.05 11.49 -21.90
C TRP A 26 3.54 12.23 -20.65
N PRO A 27 4.45 12.67 -19.76
CA PRO A 27 4.07 13.25 -18.48
C PRO A 27 3.33 14.60 -18.62
N SER A 28 3.51 15.29 -19.74
CA SER A 28 2.85 16.59 -20.03
C SER A 28 1.35 16.49 -20.23
N ASP A 29 0.84 15.30 -20.52
CA ASP A 29 -0.55 15.09 -20.92
C ASP A 29 -1.40 14.58 -19.76
N VAL A 30 -0.71 14.12 -18.71
CA VAL A 30 -1.25 13.57 -17.47
C VAL A 30 -1.66 14.68 -16.52
N SER A 31 -2.90 14.61 -16.03
CA SER A 31 -3.40 15.45 -14.94
C SER A 31 -4.35 14.66 -14.03
N TRP A 32 -4.41 15.00 -12.75
CA TRP A 32 -5.21 14.27 -11.77
C TRP A 32 -5.74 15.17 -10.66
N ASN A 33 -6.89 14.77 -10.10
CA ASN A 33 -7.51 15.36 -8.91
C ASN A 33 -7.86 14.26 -7.91
N LEU A 34 -7.50 14.45 -6.65
CA LEU A 34 -7.88 13.55 -5.56
C LEU A 34 -8.89 14.22 -4.64
N THR A 35 -10.06 13.62 -4.51
CA THR A 35 -11.14 14.08 -3.63
C THR A 35 -11.44 13.01 -2.58
N CYS A 36 -11.40 13.34 -1.30
CA CYS A 36 -11.73 12.42 -0.21
C CYS A 36 -12.86 12.98 0.63
N SER A 37 -13.86 12.15 0.95
CA SER A 37 -15.05 12.58 1.71
C SER A 37 -15.71 13.86 1.16
N GLY A 38 -15.66 14.06 -0.17
CA GLY A 38 -16.22 15.23 -0.85
C GLY A 38 -15.35 16.50 -0.82
N ALA A 39 -14.15 16.47 -0.24
CA ALA A 39 -13.19 17.58 -0.25
C ALA A 39 -12.00 17.29 -1.17
N LEU A 40 -11.61 18.28 -1.97
CA LEU A 40 -10.40 18.20 -2.81
C LEU A 40 -9.16 18.20 -1.90
N ILE A 41 -8.39 17.12 -1.96
CA ILE A 41 -7.17 16.92 -1.16
C ILE A 41 -5.95 17.43 -1.92
N GLY A 42 -5.90 17.20 -3.22
CA GLY A 42 -4.78 17.61 -4.06
C GLY A 42 -5.05 17.42 -5.53
N SER A 43 -4.23 18.06 -6.35
CA SER A 43 -4.22 17.92 -7.80
C SER A 43 -2.82 18.14 -8.35
N GLY A 44 -2.57 17.66 -9.56
CA GLY A 44 -1.27 17.80 -10.21
C GLY A 44 -1.23 17.17 -11.60
N GLY A 45 -0.03 17.10 -12.16
CA GLY A 45 0.28 16.34 -13.38
C GLY A 45 1.46 15.39 -13.15
N ALA A 46 2.12 14.95 -14.21
CA ALA A 46 3.37 14.21 -14.13
C ALA A 46 4.56 15.07 -14.60
N PRO A 47 5.76 14.90 -14.03
CA PRO A 47 6.02 14.17 -12.80
C PRO A 47 5.50 14.92 -11.56
N TYR A 48 5.09 14.19 -10.53
CA TYR A 48 4.73 14.72 -9.22
C TYR A 48 5.32 13.87 -8.09
N SER A 49 5.72 14.50 -7.00
CA SER A 49 6.09 13.83 -5.76
C SER A 49 5.79 14.76 -4.59
N GLY A 50 4.89 14.35 -3.69
CA GLY A 50 4.49 15.18 -2.55
C GLY A 50 3.67 14.42 -1.52
N THR A 51 3.69 14.89 -0.29
CA THR A 51 2.86 14.33 0.80
C THR A 51 1.52 15.04 0.81
N LEU A 52 0.43 14.27 0.84
CA LEU A 52 -0.93 14.76 1.02
C LEU A 52 -1.49 14.28 2.35
N SER A 53 -2.44 15.04 2.92
CA SER A 53 -3.15 14.70 4.15
C SER A 53 -4.64 14.73 3.89
N ALA A 54 -5.34 13.63 4.18
CA ALA A 54 -6.77 13.49 3.89
C ALA A 54 -7.51 12.85 5.07
N PRO A 55 -8.80 13.17 5.28
CA PRO A 55 -9.61 12.44 6.24
C PRO A 55 -9.73 10.97 5.81
N PRO A 56 -9.74 10.01 6.77
CA PRO A 56 -9.99 8.62 6.44
C PRO A 56 -11.41 8.46 5.88
N GLY A 57 -11.57 7.51 4.96
CA GLY A 57 -12.82 7.28 4.25
C GLY A 57 -12.60 7.07 2.75
N GLU A 58 -13.68 7.18 2.00
CA GLU A 58 -13.66 7.01 0.54
C GLU A 58 -13.00 8.20 -0.15
N CYS A 59 -12.09 7.88 -1.06
CA CYS A 59 -11.40 8.80 -1.94
C CYS A 59 -11.66 8.43 -3.40
N THR A 60 -11.86 9.45 -4.22
CA THR A 60 -11.97 9.36 -5.67
C THR A 60 -10.78 10.07 -6.29
N LEU A 61 -10.03 9.34 -7.11
CA LEU A 61 -9.01 9.87 -7.99
C LEU A 61 -9.61 10.03 -9.38
N ASP A 62 -9.73 11.26 -9.83
CA ASP A 62 -10.06 11.59 -11.21
C ASP A 62 -8.77 11.79 -12.01
N MET A 63 -8.69 11.11 -13.14
CA MET A 63 -7.52 11.04 -14.02
C MET A 63 -7.91 11.64 -15.37
N TYR A 64 -7.04 12.46 -15.92
CA TYR A 64 -7.24 13.17 -17.18
C TYR A 64 -6.03 12.99 -18.08
N ASP A 65 -6.31 12.85 -19.37
CA ASP A 65 -5.34 12.77 -20.45
C ASP A 65 -5.76 13.71 -21.59
N SER A 66 -4.83 14.52 -22.06
CA SER A 66 -5.10 15.56 -23.06
C SER A 66 -5.24 15.02 -24.48
N TYR A 67 -4.65 13.86 -24.79
CA TYR A 67 -4.66 13.28 -26.14
C TYR A 67 -5.70 12.16 -26.33
N GLY A 68 -6.20 11.60 -25.24
CA GLY A 68 -7.25 10.60 -25.21
C GLY A 68 -6.78 9.16 -25.45
N ASP A 69 -5.48 8.92 -25.47
CA ASP A 69 -4.88 7.59 -25.61
C ASP A 69 -4.44 6.97 -24.27
N GLY A 70 -4.70 7.69 -23.16
CA GLY A 70 -4.39 7.24 -21.80
C GLY A 70 -3.07 7.82 -21.31
N TRP A 71 -2.55 7.28 -20.22
CA TRP A 71 -1.33 7.80 -19.57
C TRP A 71 -0.04 7.17 -20.10
N ASN A 72 -0.12 6.25 -21.07
CA ASN A 72 1.04 5.62 -21.73
C ASN A 72 2.17 5.18 -20.79
N GLY A 73 1.78 4.55 -19.67
CA GLY A 73 2.71 4.04 -18.65
C GLY A 73 2.93 4.98 -17.46
N ASP A 74 2.45 6.22 -17.50
CA ASP A 74 2.40 7.07 -16.32
C ASP A 74 1.38 6.49 -15.34
N GLN A 75 1.75 6.52 -14.07
CA GLN A 75 0.97 5.93 -12.98
C GLN A 75 0.88 6.93 -11.83
N TRP A 76 -0.26 6.95 -11.17
CA TRP A 76 -0.44 7.58 -9.87
C TRP A 76 -0.24 6.53 -8.79
N GLU A 77 0.64 6.80 -7.84
CA GLU A 77 0.91 5.93 -6.70
C GLU A 77 0.70 6.71 -5.41
N GLY A 78 -0.12 6.19 -4.51
CA GLY A 78 -0.40 6.86 -3.25
C GLY A 78 -1.28 6.05 -2.32
N ALA A 79 -1.07 6.22 -1.02
CA ALA A 79 -1.79 5.50 0.03
C ALA A 79 -1.81 3.96 -0.16
N GLY A 80 -0.74 3.40 -0.74
CA GLY A 80 -0.62 1.97 -1.02
C GLY A 80 -1.38 1.48 -2.26
N ASN A 81 -1.93 2.39 -3.07
CA ASN A 81 -2.61 2.08 -4.32
C ASN A 81 -1.80 2.58 -5.52
N THR A 82 -2.00 1.93 -6.65
CA THR A 82 -1.43 2.33 -7.94
C THR A 82 -2.56 2.37 -8.98
N PHE A 83 -2.67 3.49 -9.69
CA PHE A 83 -3.69 3.72 -10.72
C PHE A 83 -3.06 4.26 -11.99
N THR A 84 -3.69 3.99 -13.12
CA THR A 84 -3.33 4.53 -14.43
C THR A 84 -4.59 4.65 -15.28
N LEU A 85 -4.48 5.35 -16.40
CA LEU A 85 -5.51 5.45 -17.41
C LEU A 85 -5.05 4.68 -18.65
N ASP A 86 -5.58 3.48 -18.89
CA ASP A 86 -5.15 2.64 -20.02
C ASP A 86 -5.56 3.22 -21.39
N SER A 87 -6.65 4.00 -21.43
CA SER A 87 -7.16 4.65 -22.65
C SER A 87 -8.20 5.73 -22.32
N GLY A 88 -8.48 6.60 -23.30
CA GLY A 88 -9.47 7.67 -23.16
C GLY A 88 -8.90 8.94 -22.53
N SER A 89 -9.68 10.02 -22.56
CA SER A 89 -9.25 11.34 -22.05
C SER A 89 -9.53 11.55 -20.57
N SER A 90 -10.33 10.67 -19.95
CA SER A 90 -10.62 10.73 -18.53
C SER A 90 -11.03 9.38 -17.96
N GLY A 91 -10.71 9.15 -16.68
CA GLY A 91 -11.20 8.01 -15.91
C GLY A 91 -11.24 8.35 -14.43
N SER A 92 -11.92 7.52 -13.64
CA SER A 92 -12.01 7.71 -12.20
C SER A 92 -11.79 6.38 -11.49
N ALA A 93 -11.05 6.41 -10.38
CA ALA A 93 -10.82 5.27 -9.51
C ALA A 93 -11.16 5.63 -8.06
N THR A 94 -11.71 4.69 -7.30
CA THR A 94 -12.05 4.89 -5.89
C THR A 94 -11.27 3.95 -4.99
N PHE A 95 -10.83 4.45 -3.84
CA PHE A 95 -10.16 3.66 -2.81
C PHE A 95 -10.47 4.20 -1.42
N THR A 96 -10.31 3.35 -0.41
CA THR A 96 -10.56 3.71 0.98
C THR A 96 -9.25 4.02 1.70
N LEU A 97 -9.17 5.21 2.31
CA LEU A 97 -8.14 5.53 3.29
C LEU A 97 -8.55 4.99 4.66
N ALA A 98 -7.84 3.95 5.12
CA ALA A 98 -8.03 3.44 6.46
C ALA A 98 -7.46 4.44 7.49
N PRO A 99 -8.19 4.72 8.60
CA PRO A 99 -7.59 5.42 9.73
C PRO A 99 -6.34 4.67 10.19
N LEU A 100 -5.29 5.40 10.55
CA LEU A 100 -4.18 4.79 11.28
C LEU A 100 -4.76 4.08 12.51
N PRO A 101 -4.33 2.83 12.81
CA PRO A 101 -4.72 2.20 14.05
C PRO A 101 -4.35 3.15 15.20
N PRO A 102 -5.20 3.30 16.24
CA PRO A 102 -4.86 4.15 17.37
C PRO A 102 -3.50 3.69 17.87
N SER A 103 -2.53 4.61 17.90
CA SER A 103 -1.20 4.34 18.43
C SER A 103 -1.41 3.68 19.79
N SER A 104 -1.08 2.39 19.90
CA SER A 104 -1.04 1.73 21.21
C SER A 104 -0.23 2.63 22.12
N PRO A 105 -0.60 2.83 23.40
CA PRO A 105 0.14 3.72 24.29
C PRO A 105 1.61 3.33 24.20
N GLN A 106 2.40 4.22 23.62
CA GLN A 106 3.80 3.97 23.35
C GLN A 106 4.44 3.62 24.69
N PRO A 107 5.08 2.45 24.85
CA PRO A 107 5.91 2.21 26.02
C PRO A 107 6.85 3.41 26.18
N PRO A 108 7.03 3.96 27.39
CA PRO A 108 7.85 5.14 27.59
C PRO A 108 9.17 4.96 26.85
N SER A 109 9.54 5.95 26.04
CA SER A 109 10.69 5.94 25.14
C SER A 109 11.86 5.27 25.83
N GLN A 110 12.23 4.08 25.34
CA GLN A 110 13.30 3.29 25.93
C GLN A 110 14.57 4.16 25.95
N PRO A 111 15.28 4.29 27.09
CA PRO A 111 16.50 5.09 27.15
C PRO A 111 17.51 4.59 26.09
N PRO A 112 18.44 5.46 25.61
CA PRO A 112 19.38 5.11 24.56
C PRO A 112 20.04 3.76 24.86
N GLN A 113 19.82 2.77 24.00
CA GLN A 113 20.44 1.46 24.19
C GLN A 113 21.97 1.61 24.08
N PRO A 114 22.76 1.04 25.00
CA PRO A 114 24.20 0.98 24.85
C PRO A 114 24.57 0.20 23.57
N PRO A 115 25.72 0.49 22.94
CA PRO A 115 26.11 -0.17 21.70
C PRO A 115 26.15 -1.69 21.89
N LEU A 116 25.47 -2.40 20.99
CA LEU A 116 25.46 -3.86 20.94
C LEU A 116 26.89 -4.39 20.76
N PRO A 117 27.34 -5.40 21.52
CA PRO A 117 28.60 -6.07 21.23
C PRO A 117 28.46 -6.79 19.88
N GLY A 118 29.34 -6.42 18.94
CA GLY A 118 29.30 -6.89 17.57
C GLY A 118 29.32 -8.41 17.47
N TYR A 119 28.31 -8.97 16.82
CA TYR A 119 28.34 -10.32 16.32
C TYR A 119 28.00 -10.31 14.83
N CYS A 120 28.88 -10.94 14.06
CA CYS A 120 29.00 -10.85 12.62
C CYS A 120 27.76 -11.35 11.87
N PHE A 121 27.53 -10.70 10.73
CA PHE A 121 26.47 -10.96 9.76
C PHE A 121 26.51 -12.40 9.22
N ALA A 122 25.37 -13.09 9.28
CA ALA A 122 25.04 -14.16 8.34
C ALA A 122 23.83 -13.69 7.53
N THR A 123 24.09 -13.27 6.30
CA THR A 123 23.04 -13.00 5.31
C THR A 123 22.30 -14.28 4.98
N SER A 124 20.99 -14.33 5.20
CA SER A 124 20.13 -15.24 4.43
C SER A 124 18.88 -14.48 4.01
N ALA A 125 18.89 -14.07 2.74
CA ALA A 125 17.74 -13.52 2.06
C ALA A 125 16.77 -14.65 1.63
N VAL A 126 15.54 -14.19 1.41
CA VAL A 126 14.44 -14.74 0.60
C VAL A 126 13.57 -15.84 1.19
N ALA A 127 12.29 -15.49 1.39
CA ALA A 127 11.19 -16.33 0.92
C ALA A 127 9.94 -15.47 0.72
N SER A 128 9.45 -15.41 -0.52
CA SER A 128 8.00 -15.42 -0.82
C SER A 128 7.78 -15.63 -2.32
N LYS A 129 7.63 -16.88 -2.75
CA LYS A 129 6.71 -17.22 -3.83
C LYS A 129 6.33 -18.69 -3.74
N ALA A 130 5.09 -18.93 -3.31
CA ALA A 130 4.39 -20.17 -3.58
C ALA A 130 3.69 -20.00 -4.94
N VAL A 131 4.02 -20.87 -5.90
CA VAL A 131 3.06 -21.30 -6.91
C VAL A 131 3.34 -22.77 -7.20
N VAL A 132 2.25 -23.53 -7.17
CA VAL A 132 2.17 -24.99 -7.25
C VAL A 132 2.46 -25.40 -8.70
N ASP A 133 3.43 -26.29 -8.90
CA ASP A 133 3.53 -27.05 -10.14
C ASP A 133 3.64 -28.55 -9.82
N VAL A 134 2.74 -29.33 -10.40
CA VAL A 134 2.57 -30.76 -10.21
C VAL A 134 3.66 -31.51 -11.00
N PRO A 135 4.46 -32.39 -10.38
CA PRO A 135 5.53 -33.07 -11.11
C PRO A 135 4.99 -34.20 -12.00
N LYS A 136 5.22 -34.08 -13.31
CA LYS A 136 5.11 -35.21 -14.26
C LYS A 136 6.33 -36.12 -14.12
N ILE A 137 6.10 -37.35 -13.68
CA ILE A 137 7.09 -38.41 -13.53
C ILE A 137 7.34 -39.18 -14.85
N VAL A 138 8.59 -39.45 -15.20
CA VAL A 138 8.98 -40.66 -15.97
C VAL A 138 10.40 -41.06 -15.61
N GLY A 139 10.59 -42.31 -15.16
CA GLY A 139 11.90 -42.95 -15.05
C GLY A 139 12.53 -43.02 -13.64
N GLY A 140 12.03 -43.91 -12.78
CA GLY A 140 12.94 -44.78 -12.01
C GLY A 140 13.20 -44.46 -10.53
N VAL A 141 12.13 -44.43 -9.73
CA VAL A 141 11.96 -44.94 -8.35
C VAL A 141 12.99 -44.58 -7.24
N PRO A 142 12.50 -44.25 -6.03
CA PRO A 142 13.21 -43.56 -4.96
C PRO A 142 13.71 -44.50 -3.85
N VAL A 143 14.55 -43.98 -2.96
CA VAL A 143 14.72 -44.55 -1.61
C VAL A 143 14.37 -43.50 -0.56
N ASN A 144 13.10 -43.52 -0.15
CA ASN A 144 12.71 -43.19 1.22
C ASN A 144 12.90 -44.50 2.03
N PRO A 145 13.29 -44.50 3.31
CA PRO A 145 12.23 -44.39 4.31
C PRO A 145 12.64 -43.83 5.69
N ALA A 146 11.72 -43.07 6.30
CA ALA A 146 11.12 -43.30 7.62
C ALA A 146 12.04 -43.30 8.87
N ARG A 147 11.68 -42.78 10.05
CA ARG A 147 10.39 -42.36 10.61
C ARG A 147 10.64 -41.86 12.04
N LYS A 148 9.78 -40.93 12.48
CA LYS A 148 9.42 -40.60 13.88
C LYS A 148 10.56 -39.87 14.63
N TYR A 149 10.33 -38.97 15.58
CA TYR A 149 9.38 -38.97 16.69
C TYR A 149 9.08 -37.52 17.12
N THR A 150 7.82 -37.28 17.49
CA THR A 150 7.31 -36.24 18.38
C THR A 150 8.30 -35.80 19.45
N TRP A 151 8.39 -34.49 19.71
CA TRP A 151 8.46 -33.94 21.08
C TRP A 151 7.70 -32.61 21.15
N LEU A 152 6.67 -32.59 22.01
CA LEU A 152 6.18 -31.42 22.75
C LEU A 152 7.37 -30.85 23.58
N VAL A 153 7.43 -29.58 23.97
CA VAL A 153 6.42 -28.72 24.61
C VAL A 153 6.78 -27.27 24.34
#